data_AF-A0A0G1ZGW1-F1
#
_entry.id   AF-A0A0G1ZGW1-F1
#
_cell.length_a   1.000
_cell.length_b   1.000
_cell.length_c   1.000
_cell.angle_alpha   90.00
_cell.angle_beta   90.00
_cell.angle_gamma   90.00
#
_symmetry.space_group_name_H-M   'P 1'
#
loop_
_entity.id
_entity.type
_entity.pdbx_description
1 polymer ?
#
loop_
_entity_poly.entity_id
_entity_poly.type
_entity_poly.pdbx_seq_one_letter_code
_entity_poly.pdbx_strand_id
1 'polypeptide(L)'
;MFEIGRIFRNEGQSREHLQDYTQLESYEAYSDVVAGMKFVQELYRHIAKETYKKYTFEIGDHTVDFAEEWKEINFSELIKKRFRLDPVTEIDERTGEKVTLSGLKEMCREAGIEYEHADRNVPRTVDNLWKVLRKEITGPAFLVGIPVYMEPLAKRAKDGKTVERVQILIAGSEMGKGYSELNDPQDQRARFEEQQKLRDKGDEEAQRLDVDYIREAQLFPLLRPSRRE
;
A
#
# COMPACT_ATOMS: atom_id res chain seq x y z
N MET A 1 17.08 6.99 -9.92
CA MET A 1 17.80 5.68 -9.98
C MET A 1 16.74 4.60 -10.16
N PHE A 2 17.08 3.48 -10.80
CA PHE A 2 16.20 2.31 -10.82
C PHE A 2 17.00 1.01 -10.76
N GLU A 3 16.36 -0.06 -10.32
CA GLU A 3 16.91 -1.42 -10.30
C GLU A 3 15.85 -2.41 -10.76
N ILE A 4 16.25 -3.41 -11.54
CA ILE A 4 15.43 -4.58 -11.87
C ILE A 4 16.16 -5.80 -11.32
N GLY A 5 15.57 -6.44 -10.32
CA GLY A 5 16.25 -7.48 -9.53
C GLY A 5 15.31 -8.55 -9.03
N ARG A 6 15.90 -9.64 -8.51
CA ARG A 6 15.18 -10.75 -7.87
C ARG A 6 15.02 -10.45 -6.39
N ILE A 7 13.79 -10.50 -5.89
CA ILE A 7 13.44 -10.37 -4.48
C ILE A 7 13.05 -11.75 -3.96
N PHE A 8 13.38 -12.04 -2.70
CA PHE A 8 13.08 -13.30 -2.03
C PHE A 8 12.23 -13.05 -0.80
N ARG A 9 11.13 -13.79 -0.65
CA ARG A 9 10.24 -13.76 0.51
C ARG A 9 9.97 -15.17 1.00
N ASN A 10 10.17 -15.39 2.29
CA ASN A 10 9.91 -16.69 2.91
C ASN A 10 8.43 -16.80 3.33
N GLU A 11 7.55 -16.78 2.34
CA GLU A 11 6.09 -16.78 2.49
C GLU A 11 5.47 -18.00 1.79
N GLY A 12 4.17 -18.20 1.99
CA GLY A 12 3.39 -19.23 1.29
C GLY A 12 3.30 -18.96 -0.22
N GLN A 13 3.21 -20.03 -1.02
CA GLN A 13 3.04 -19.91 -2.46
C GLN A 13 1.55 -19.87 -2.84
N SER A 14 1.22 -19.03 -3.82
CA SER A 14 -0.13 -18.95 -4.40
C SER A 14 -0.06 -18.56 -5.88
N ARG A 15 -1.21 -18.44 -6.55
CA ARG A 15 -1.27 -17.98 -7.94
C ARG A 15 -0.62 -16.60 -8.15
N GLU A 16 -0.62 -15.75 -7.13
CA GLU A 16 -0.07 -14.39 -7.18
C GLU A 16 1.26 -14.26 -6.41
N HIS A 17 1.71 -15.30 -5.70
CA HIS A 17 2.87 -15.22 -4.80
C HIS A 17 3.85 -16.37 -5.07
N LEU A 18 5.03 -15.99 -5.55
CA LEU A 18 6.21 -16.86 -5.61
C LEU A 18 7.20 -16.42 -4.54
N GLN A 19 7.97 -17.37 -4.01
CA GLN A 19 9.01 -17.09 -3.01
C GLN A 19 10.17 -16.27 -3.57
N ASP A 20 10.34 -16.29 -4.90
CA ASP A 20 11.28 -15.44 -5.61
C ASP A 20 10.60 -14.82 -6.84
N TYR A 21 10.72 -13.49 -7.00
CA TYR A 21 10.08 -12.77 -8.09
C TYR A 21 10.90 -11.56 -8.53
N THR A 22 10.73 -11.14 -9.78
CA THR A 22 11.44 -9.99 -10.34
C THR A 22 10.64 -8.71 -10.09
N GLN A 23 11.30 -7.67 -9.59
CA GLN A 23 10.69 -6.37 -9.33
C GLN A 23 11.50 -5.25 -9.98
N LEU A 24 10.82 -4.20 -10.44
CA LEU A 24 11.40 -2.90 -10.75
C LEU A 24 11.17 -1.98 -9.55
N GLU A 25 12.24 -1.40 -9.00
CA GLU A 25 12.16 -0.28 -8.08
C GLU A 25 12.78 0.96 -8.71
N SER A 26 12.15 2.12 -8.54
CA SER A 26 12.64 3.38 -9.10
C SER A 26 12.44 4.53 -8.11
N TYR A 27 13.48 5.34 -7.96
CA TYR A 27 13.49 6.53 -7.11
C TYR A 27 13.78 7.77 -7.94
N GLU A 28 12.94 8.79 -7.78
CA GLU A 28 13.07 10.09 -8.45
C GLU A 28 13.09 11.22 -7.42
N ALA A 29 14.21 11.95 -7.35
CA ALA A 29 14.34 13.10 -6.46
C ALA A 29 13.48 14.28 -6.99
N TYR A 30 12.95 15.09 -6.06
CA TYR A 30 12.07 16.24 -6.37
C TYR A 30 10.76 15.86 -7.07
N SER A 31 10.34 14.61 -6.93
CA SER A 31 9.09 14.06 -7.44
C SER A 31 8.16 13.70 -6.29
N ASP A 32 6.88 13.51 -6.57
CA ASP A 32 5.86 13.07 -5.62
C ASP A 32 5.07 11.87 -6.16
N VAL A 33 4.17 11.34 -5.35
CA VAL A 33 3.35 10.18 -5.73
C VAL A 33 2.50 10.43 -6.99
N VAL A 34 2.09 11.68 -7.25
CA VAL A 34 1.26 12.04 -8.42
C VAL A 34 2.08 11.95 -9.70
N ALA A 35 3.32 12.44 -9.67
CA ALA A 35 4.27 12.24 -10.76
C ALA A 35 4.56 10.74 -10.98
N GLY A 36 4.73 9.98 -9.90
CA GLY A 36 4.88 8.52 -9.95
C GLY A 36 3.70 7.80 -10.60
N MET A 37 2.46 8.20 -10.29
CA MET A 37 1.24 7.66 -10.92
C MET A 37 1.24 7.88 -12.43
N LYS A 38 1.59 9.09 -12.88
CA LYS A 38 1.69 9.40 -14.31
C LYS A 38 2.77 8.55 -14.99
N PHE A 39 3.95 8.47 -14.39
CA PHE A 39 5.06 7.64 -14.90
C PHE A 39 4.63 6.18 -15.09
N VAL A 40 4.00 5.59 -14.07
CA VAL A 40 3.55 4.19 -14.14
C VAL A 40 2.49 4.00 -15.21
N GLN A 41 1.50 4.89 -15.30
CA GLN A 41 0.46 4.80 -16.33
C GLN A 41 1.08 4.84 -17.75
N GLU A 42 2.01 5.76 -17.99
CA GLU A 42 2.72 5.88 -19.26
C GLU A 42 3.58 4.64 -19.54
N LEU A 43 4.25 4.08 -18.52
CA LEU A 43 5.05 2.86 -18.63
C LEU A 43 4.20 1.66 -19.06
N TYR A 44 3.07 1.40 -18.39
CA TYR A 44 2.17 0.30 -18.76
C TYR A 44 1.62 0.46 -20.18
N ARG A 45 1.20 1.67 -20.56
CA ARG A 45 0.72 1.95 -21.92
C ARG A 45 1.83 1.74 -22.95
N HIS A 46 3.03 2.23 -22.68
CA HIS A 46 4.17 2.07 -23.57
C HIS A 46 4.49 0.59 -23.80
N ILE A 47 4.57 -0.22 -22.74
CA ILE A 47 4.82 -1.66 -22.83
C ILE A 47 3.70 -2.36 -23.59
N ALA A 48 2.44 -2.08 -23.26
CA ALA A 48 1.29 -2.67 -23.95
C ALA A 48 1.32 -2.38 -25.47
N LYS A 49 1.60 -1.12 -25.83
CA LYS A 49 1.71 -0.70 -27.22
C LYS A 49 2.91 -1.31 -27.93
N GLU A 50 4.08 -1.34 -27.30
CA GLU A 50 5.30 -1.80 -27.96
C GLU A 50 5.36 -3.33 -28.10
N THR A 51 4.87 -4.07 -27.11
CA THR A 51 4.90 -5.53 -27.12
C THR A 51 3.69 -6.14 -27.82
N TYR A 52 2.48 -5.65 -27.52
CA TYR A 52 1.23 -6.29 -27.97
C TYR A 52 0.49 -5.50 -29.05
N LYS A 53 0.90 -4.26 -29.33
CA LYS A 53 0.28 -3.35 -30.32
C LYS A 53 -1.21 -3.05 -30.04
N LYS A 54 -1.70 -3.34 -28.83
CA LYS A 54 -3.06 -3.08 -28.33
C LYS A 54 -3.05 -2.69 -26.85
N TYR A 55 -4.17 -2.16 -26.37
CA TYR A 55 -4.34 -1.74 -24.97
C TYR A 55 -5.34 -2.60 -24.19
N THR A 56 -6.21 -3.34 -24.87
CA THR A 56 -7.27 -4.15 -24.27
C THR A 56 -6.88 -5.62 -24.11
N PHE A 57 -7.10 -6.17 -22.92
CA PHE A 57 -6.74 -7.54 -22.53
C PHE A 57 -7.88 -8.20 -21.76
N GLU A 58 -8.05 -9.50 -21.96
CA GLU A 58 -8.90 -10.36 -21.12
C GLU A 58 -8.01 -11.05 -20.09
N ILE A 59 -8.26 -10.80 -18.80
CA ILE A 59 -7.47 -11.31 -17.67
C ILE A 59 -8.44 -11.95 -16.67
N GLY A 60 -8.53 -13.28 -16.67
CA GLY A 60 -9.54 -13.98 -15.89
C GLY A 60 -10.95 -13.57 -16.35
N ASP A 61 -11.76 -13.08 -15.44
CA ASP A 61 -13.13 -12.61 -15.71
C ASP A 61 -13.19 -11.09 -16.00
N HIS A 62 -12.03 -10.44 -16.15
CA HIS A 62 -11.93 -9.00 -16.33
C HIS A 62 -11.48 -8.62 -17.75
N THR A 63 -12.18 -7.67 -18.37
CA THR A 63 -11.70 -6.94 -19.54
C THR A 63 -11.01 -5.66 -19.08
N VAL A 64 -9.71 -5.56 -19.32
CA VAL A 64 -8.85 -4.44 -18.89
C VAL A 64 -8.42 -3.64 -20.11
N ASP A 65 -8.59 -2.32 -20.10
CA ASP A 65 -8.07 -1.43 -21.14
C ASP A 65 -7.09 -0.40 -20.56
N PHE A 66 -5.82 -0.51 -20.94
CA PHE A 66 -4.78 0.41 -20.50
C PHE A 66 -4.91 1.83 -21.08
N ALA A 67 -5.66 2.04 -22.16
CA ALA A 67 -5.90 3.35 -22.74
C ALA A 67 -6.93 4.18 -21.96
N GLU A 68 -7.76 3.55 -21.14
CA GLU A 68 -8.74 4.24 -20.30
C GLU A 68 -8.08 5.14 -19.25
N GLU A 69 -8.90 6.00 -18.65
CA GLU A 69 -8.51 6.76 -17.46
C GLU A 69 -8.41 5.82 -16.26
N TRP A 70 -7.26 5.88 -15.56
CA TRP A 70 -7.05 5.07 -14.37
C TRP A 70 -7.65 5.79 -13.18
N LYS A 71 -8.77 5.28 -12.69
CA LYS A 71 -9.51 5.91 -11.59
C LYS A 71 -8.75 5.78 -10.28
N GLU A 72 -8.85 6.82 -9.46
CA GLU A 72 -8.43 6.76 -8.06
C GLU A 72 -9.54 6.13 -7.20
N ILE A 73 -9.18 5.11 -6.44
CA ILE A 73 -10.05 4.41 -5.49
C ILE A 73 -9.52 4.74 -4.11
N ASN A 74 -10.32 5.42 -3.29
CA ASN A 74 -9.95 5.68 -1.90
C ASN A 74 -10.23 4.44 -1.04
N PHE A 75 -9.16 3.83 -0.54
CA PHE A 75 -9.18 2.64 0.29
C PHE A 75 -10.04 2.78 1.55
N SER A 76 -9.79 3.85 2.32
CA SER A 76 -10.46 4.06 3.61
C SER A 76 -11.95 4.27 3.42
N GLU A 77 -12.34 5.08 2.43
CA GLU A 77 -13.74 5.30 2.08
C GLU A 77 -14.43 4.04 1.56
N LEU A 78 -13.73 3.21 0.78
CA LEU A 78 -14.28 1.98 0.24
C LEU A 78 -14.55 0.95 1.35
N ILE A 79 -13.59 0.75 2.27
CA ILE A 79 -13.76 -0.13 3.43
C ILE A 79 -14.89 0.39 4.32
N LYS A 80 -14.90 1.69 4.62
CA LYS A 80 -15.96 2.35 5.40
C LYS A 80 -17.33 2.13 4.80
N LYS A 81 -17.48 2.38 3.49
CA LYS A 81 -18.74 2.19 2.78
C LYS A 81 -19.22 0.74 2.77
N ARG A 82 -18.31 -0.22 2.61
CA ARG A 82 -18.66 -1.62 2.37
C ARG A 82 -18.82 -2.45 3.63
N PHE A 83 -18.06 -2.12 4.68
CA PHE A 83 -17.99 -2.87 5.93
C PHE A 83 -18.29 -2.04 7.17
N ARG A 84 -18.60 -0.74 7.03
CA ARG A 84 -18.95 0.15 8.14
C ARG A 84 -17.82 0.31 9.16
N LEU A 85 -16.59 0.03 8.74
CA LEU A 85 -15.37 0.25 9.51
C LEU A 85 -14.62 1.41 8.90
N ASP A 86 -14.48 2.52 9.63
CA ASP A 86 -13.59 3.60 9.23
C ASP A 86 -12.14 3.24 9.61
N PRO A 87 -11.25 2.94 8.64
CA PRO A 87 -9.90 2.46 8.96
C PRO A 87 -9.01 3.54 9.55
N VAL A 88 -9.36 4.82 9.37
CA VAL A 88 -8.57 5.97 9.80
C VAL A 88 -8.85 6.31 11.25
N THR A 89 -10.11 6.25 11.66
CA THR A 89 -10.55 6.59 13.02
C THR A 89 -10.78 5.36 13.90
N GLU A 90 -10.79 4.17 13.29
CA GLU A 90 -11.12 2.90 13.94
C GLU A 90 -12.54 2.90 14.54
N ILE A 91 -13.47 3.59 13.88
CA ILE A 91 -14.87 3.72 14.32
C ILE A 91 -15.76 2.72 13.57
N ASP A 92 -16.67 2.08 14.30
CA ASP A 92 -17.80 1.34 13.72
C ASP A 92 -18.91 2.35 13.39
N GLU A 93 -19.18 2.55 12.11
CA GLU A 93 -20.17 3.51 11.61
C GLU A 93 -21.61 3.17 12.03
N ARG A 94 -21.87 1.94 12.49
CA ARG A 94 -23.17 1.57 13.06
C ARG A 94 -23.37 2.14 14.46
N THR A 95 -22.31 2.17 15.28
CA THR A 95 -22.39 2.56 16.70
C THR A 95 -21.88 3.98 16.94
N GLY A 96 -21.01 4.50 16.07
CA GLY A 96 -20.28 5.75 16.30
C GLY A 96 -19.16 5.62 17.35
N GLU A 97 -18.83 4.40 17.76
CA GLU A 97 -17.84 4.11 18.79
C GLU A 97 -16.61 3.42 18.19
N LYS A 98 -15.50 3.41 18.94
CA LYS A 98 -14.31 2.64 18.55
C LYS A 98 -14.63 1.16 18.39
N VAL A 99 -14.06 0.56 17.35
CA VAL A 99 -14.25 -0.86 17.07
C VAL A 99 -13.72 -1.74 18.19
N THR A 100 -14.51 -2.75 18.51
CA THR A 100 -14.15 -3.80 19.48
C THR A 100 -13.72 -5.05 18.74
N LEU A 101 -12.99 -5.95 19.41
CA LEU A 101 -12.64 -7.25 18.83
C LEU A 101 -13.87 -8.06 18.40
N SER A 102 -14.97 -7.95 19.13
CA SER A 102 -16.26 -8.55 18.75
C SER A 102 -16.84 -7.93 17.48
N GLY A 103 -16.76 -6.60 17.34
CA GLY A 103 -17.22 -5.90 16.12
C GLY A 103 -16.40 -6.28 14.89
N LEU A 104 -15.07 -6.32 15.02
CA LEU A 104 -14.17 -6.76 13.94
C LEU A 104 -14.48 -8.20 13.50
N LYS A 105 -14.70 -9.11 14.46
CA LYS A 105 -15.06 -10.50 14.18
C LYS A 105 -16.39 -10.61 13.43
N GLU A 106 -17.39 -9.80 13.81
CA GLU A 106 -18.68 -9.76 13.11
C GLU A 106 -18.51 -9.28 11.66
N MET A 107 -17.76 -8.19 11.44
CA MET A 107 -17.48 -7.66 10.10
C MET A 107 -16.76 -8.70 9.21
N CYS A 108 -15.76 -9.41 9.74
CA CYS A 108 -15.10 -10.50 9.01
C CYS A 108 -16.07 -11.62 8.65
N ARG A 109 -16.94 -12.04 9.59
CA ARG A 109 -17.95 -13.07 9.33
C ARG A 109 -18.93 -12.66 8.25
N GLU A 110 -19.39 -11.40 8.26
CA GLU A 110 -20.27 -10.84 7.21
C GLU A 110 -19.58 -10.79 5.84
N ALA A 111 -18.26 -10.58 5.84
CA ALA A 111 -17.44 -10.62 4.64
C ALA A 111 -17.05 -12.05 4.18
N GLY A 112 -17.46 -13.10 4.91
CA GLY A 112 -17.10 -14.48 4.61
C GLY A 112 -15.64 -14.83 4.91
N ILE A 113 -14.99 -14.08 5.81
CA ILE A 113 -13.58 -14.26 6.20
C ILE A 113 -13.52 -15.04 7.52
N GLU A 114 -12.70 -16.09 7.57
CA GLU A 114 -12.40 -16.78 8.82
C GLU A 114 -11.52 -15.88 9.71
N TYR A 115 -11.98 -15.62 10.93
CA TYR A 115 -11.31 -14.74 11.88
C TYR A 115 -10.51 -15.56 12.90
N GLU A 116 -9.26 -15.86 12.57
CA GLU A 116 -8.38 -16.67 13.40
C GLU A 116 -7.85 -15.90 14.63
N HIS A 117 -7.34 -16.64 15.63
CA HIS A 117 -6.87 -16.06 16.88
C HIS A 117 -5.68 -15.09 16.71
N ALA A 118 -4.86 -15.28 15.69
CA ALA A 118 -3.70 -14.45 15.38
C ALA A 118 -4.07 -13.09 14.74
N ASP A 119 -5.24 -12.99 14.09
CA ASP A 119 -5.65 -11.84 13.27
C ASP A 119 -6.40 -10.73 14.05
N ARG A 120 -6.28 -10.73 15.38
CA ARG A 120 -7.10 -9.91 16.29
C ARG A 120 -6.61 -8.49 16.46
N ASN A 121 -6.49 -7.74 15.37
CA ASN A 121 -6.23 -6.31 15.41
C ASN A 121 -6.87 -5.59 14.22
N VAL A 122 -6.98 -4.26 14.32
CA VAL A 122 -7.55 -3.42 13.26
C VAL A 122 -6.76 -3.55 11.96
N PRO A 123 -5.41 -3.43 11.93
CA PRO A 123 -4.64 -3.50 10.69
C PRO A 123 -4.87 -4.78 9.89
N ARG A 124 -4.80 -5.95 10.54
CA ARG A 124 -4.98 -7.25 9.89
C ARG A 124 -6.42 -7.48 9.45
N THR A 125 -7.39 -7.01 10.25
CA THR A 125 -8.81 -7.06 9.87
C THR A 125 -9.05 -6.24 8.61
N VAL A 126 -8.55 -5.00 8.57
CA VAL A 126 -8.67 -4.09 7.43
C VAL A 126 -8.00 -4.67 6.18
N ASP A 127 -6.80 -5.25 6.31
CA ASP A 127 -6.10 -5.95 5.22
C ASP A 127 -6.90 -7.15 4.68
N ASN A 128 -7.47 -7.97 5.55
CA ASN A 128 -8.29 -9.11 5.14
C ASN A 128 -9.58 -8.68 4.43
N LEU A 129 -10.25 -7.64 4.93
CA LEU A 129 -11.42 -7.04 4.28
C LEU A 129 -11.07 -6.51 2.88
N TRP A 130 -9.92 -5.87 2.74
CA TRP A 130 -9.41 -5.40 1.45
C TRP A 130 -9.17 -6.54 0.46
N LYS A 131 -8.57 -7.65 0.88
CA LYS A 131 -8.32 -8.82 0.02
C LYS A 131 -9.60 -9.41 -0.59
N VAL A 132 -10.74 -9.27 0.08
CA VAL A 132 -12.05 -9.66 -0.48
C VAL A 132 -12.51 -8.65 -1.52
N LEU A 133 -12.45 -7.35 -1.22
CA LEU A 133 -12.93 -6.30 -2.13
C LEU A 133 -12.10 -6.15 -3.39
N ARG A 134 -10.78 -6.28 -3.30
CA ARG A 134 -9.91 -6.01 -4.46
C ARG A 134 -10.25 -6.87 -5.67
N LYS A 135 -10.76 -8.09 -5.45
CA LYS A 135 -11.15 -9.03 -6.51
C LYS A 135 -12.29 -8.50 -7.40
N GLU A 136 -13.10 -7.57 -6.90
CA GLU A 136 -14.19 -6.96 -7.68
C GLU A 136 -13.68 -5.79 -8.57
N ILE A 137 -12.42 -5.36 -8.40
CA ILE A 137 -11.86 -4.20 -9.08
C ILE A 137 -11.19 -4.61 -10.39
N THR A 138 -11.87 -4.37 -11.51
CA THR A 138 -11.34 -4.65 -12.85
C THR A 138 -10.05 -3.89 -13.16
N GLY A 139 -9.96 -2.61 -12.81
CA GLY A 139 -8.82 -1.77 -13.17
C GLY A 139 -8.65 -1.58 -14.69
N PRO A 140 -7.59 -0.87 -15.13
CA PRO A 140 -6.50 -0.39 -14.29
C PRO A 140 -6.93 0.77 -13.38
N ALA A 141 -6.48 0.76 -12.13
CA ALA A 141 -6.85 1.76 -11.13
C ALA A 141 -5.71 2.04 -10.16
N PHE A 142 -5.80 3.19 -9.50
CA PHE A 142 -4.88 3.61 -8.45
C PHE A 142 -5.59 3.58 -7.11
N LEU A 143 -5.09 2.79 -6.17
CA LEU A 143 -5.59 2.76 -4.80
C LEU A 143 -4.81 3.76 -3.94
N VAL A 144 -5.53 4.67 -3.29
CA VAL A 144 -4.99 5.77 -2.46
C VAL A 144 -5.71 5.84 -1.11
N GLY A 145 -5.32 6.76 -0.23
CA GLY A 145 -6.04 7.00 1.04
C GLY A 145 -5.81 5.92 2.09
N ILE A 146 -4.59 5.38 2.15
CA ILE A 146 -4.18 4.34 3.09
C ILE A 146 -3.87 4.97 4.46
N PRO A 147 -4.35 4.42 5.60
CA PRO A 147 -4.02 4.92 6.93
C PRO A 147 -2.52 4.85 7.25
N VAL A 148 -2.03 5.81 8.04
CA VAL A 148 -0.59 5.89 8.38
C VAL A 148 -0.05 4.65 9.07
N TYR A 149 -0.82 4.01 9.95
CA TYR A 149 -0.35 2.83 10.69
C TYR A 149 -0.09 1.60 9.79
N MET A 150 -0.62 1.60 8.55
CA MET A 150 -0.39 0.52 7.59
C MET A 150 0.87 0.74 6.75
N GLU A 151 1.46 1.94 6.76
CA GLU A 151 2.57 2.30 5.87
C GLU A 151 3.70 3.00 6.63
N PRO A 152 4.72 2.26 7.08
CA PRO A 152 5.80 2.82 7.91
C PRO A 152 6.78 3.72 7.14
N LEU A 153 6.83 3.62 5.82
CA LEU A 153 7.83 4.32 4.99
C LEU A 153 7.25 5.47 4.15
N ALA A 154 5.93 5.55 4.02
CA ALA A 154 5.29 6.58 3.20
C ALA A 154 5.08 7.88 3.98
N LYS A 155 5.33 9.00 3.32
CA LYS A 155 5.09 10.34 3.88
C LYS A 155 3.61 10.54 4.22
N ARG A 156 3.33 11.25 5.31
CA ARG A 156 1.95 11.63 5.66
C ARG A 156 1.36 12.55 4.60
N ALA A 157 0.10 12.32 4.27
CA ALA A 157 -0.70 13.26 3.50
C ALA A 157 -1.02 14.51 4.32
N LYS A 158 -1.58 15.52 3.66
CA LYS A 158 -1.95 16.80 4.29
C LYS A 158 -2.97 16.65 5.43
N ASP A 159 -3.77 15.59 5.41
CA ASP A 159 -4.75 15.30 6.47
C ASP A 159 -4.10 14.75 7.76
N GLY A 160 -2.80 14.39 7.72
CA GLY A 160 -2.03 13.80 8.82
C GLY A 160 -2.41 12.37 9.21
N LYS A 161 -3.46 11.81 8.59
CA LYS A 161 -4.12 10.56 8.95
C LYS A 161 -3.92 9.47 7.91
N THR A 162 -3.74 9.85 6.65
CA THR A 162 -3.39 8.96 5.54
C THR A 162 -1.97 9.24 5.06
N VAL A 163 -1.47 8.39 4.17
CA VAL A 163 -0.15 8.55 3.52
C VAL A 163 -0.27 8.91 2.05
N GLU A 164 0.74 9.61 1.53
CA GLU A 164 0.92 9.90 0.11
C GLU A 164 1.42 8.64 -0.62
N ARG A 165 0.57 7.60 -0.66
CA ARG A 165 0.82 6.30 -1.28
C ARG A 165 -0.17 6.02 -2.39
N VAL A 166 0.32 5.35 -3.42
CA VAL A 166 -0.48 4.69 -4.44
C VAL A 166 -0.16 3.20 -4.53
N GLN A 167 -1.17 2.40 -4.85
CA GLN A 167 -1.00 1.01 -5.27
C GLN A 167 -1.71 0.80 -6.61
N ILE A 168 -1.07 0.07 -7.51
CA ILE A 168 -1.58 -0.19 -8.85
C ILE A 168 -2.44 -1.45 -8.84
N LEU A 169 -3.67 -1.34 -9.31
CA LEU A 169 -4.62 -2.44 -9.39
C LEU A 169 -4.95 -2.78 -10.84
N ILE A 170 -4.81 -4.04 -11.22
CA ILE A 170 -5.17 -4.56 -12.55
C ILE A 170 -5.84 -5.93 -12.37
N ALA A 171 -7.06 -6.11 -12.87
CA ALA A 171 -7.85 -7.34 -12.79
C ALA A 171 -7.87 -7.93 -11.36
N GLY A 172 -8.12 -7.06 -10.38
CA GLY A 172 -8.14 -7.37 -8.95
C GLY A 172 -6.79 -7.69 -8.31
N SER A 173 -5.70 -7.69 -9.08
CA SER A 173 -4.34 -7.97 -8.61
C SER A 173 -3.58 -6.69 -8.25
N GLU A 174 -2.69 -6.80 -7.27
CA GLU A 174 -1.79 -5.72 -6.85
C GLU A 174 -0.51 -5.77 -7.69
N MET A 175 -0.34 -4.83 -8.61
CA MET A 175 0.73 -4.86 -9.62
C MET A 175 1.92 -3.95 -9.29
N GLY A 176 1.85 -3.24 -8.17
CA GLY A 176 2.93 -2.40 -7.69
C GLY A 176 2.48 -1.43 -6.61
N LYS A 177 3.46 -0.82 -5.95
CA LYS A 177 3.28 0.21 -4.93
C LYS A 177 4.26 1.35 -5.19
N GLY A 178 3.83 2.58 -4.91
CA GLY A 178 4.68 3.77 -4.90
C GLY A 178 4.19 4.77 -3.86
N TYR A 179 5.06 5.66 -3.40
CA TYR A 179 4.71 6.67 -2.40
C TYR A 179 5.69 7.83 -2.45
N SER A 180 5.26 9.00 -1.96
CA SER A 180 6.21 10.04 -1.56
C SER A 180 7.01 9.52 -0.37
N GLU A 181 8.33 9.48 -0.51
CA GLU A 181 9.22 8.94 0.52
C GLU A 181 9.17 9.75 1.82
N LEU A 182 9.11 9.05 2.96
CA LEU A 182 9.28 9.67 4.25
C LEU A 182 10.74 10.08 4.44
N ASN A 183 10.97 11.39 4.50
CA ASN A 183 12.31 11.98 4.64
C ASN A 183 12.51 12.74 5.95
N ASP A 184 11.54 12.66 6.88
CA ASP A 184 11.71 13.13 8.26
C ASP A 184 12.28 11.98 9.11
N PRO A 185 13.55 12.07 9.56
CA PRO A 185 14.19 11.01 10.31
C PRO A 185 13.58 10.77 11.70
N GLN A 186 12.89 11.77 12.28
CA GLN A 186 12.24 11.61 13.59
C GLN A 186 10.93 10.81 13.45
N ASP A 187 10.11 11.14 12.45
CA ASP A 187 8.90 10.35 12.13
C ASP A 187 9.29 8.93 11.70
N GLN A 188 10.34 8.78 10.89
CA GLN A 188 10.83 7.48 10.46
C GLN A 188 11.28 6.59 11.64
N ARG A 189 12.01 7.17 12.60
CA ARG A 189 12.41 6.48 13.83
C ARG A 189 11.21 6.03 14.65
N ALA A 190 10.25 6.93 14.88
CA ALA A 190 9.06 6.62 15.67
C ALA A 190 8.26 5.45 15.07
N ARG A 191 8.10 5.42 13.74
CA ARG A 191 7.41 4.33 13.04
C ARG A 191 8.16 3.00 13.12
N PHE A 192 9.49 3.01 13.01
CA PHE A 192 10.27 1.78 13.20
C PHE A 192 10.20 1.26 14.63
N GLU A 193 10.19 2.13 15.64
CA GLU A 193 10.02 1.71 17.04
C GLU A 193 8.63 1.08 17.27
N GLU A 194 7.58 1.56 16.60
CA GLU A 194 6.25 0.92 16.63
C GLU A 194 6.25 -0.44 15.94
N GLN A 195 6.87 -0.57 14.76
CA GLN A 195 6.99 -1.84 14.04
C GLN A 195 7.79 -2.87 14.85
N GLN A 196 8.87 -2.45 15.52
CA GLN A 196 9.64 -3.32 16.40
C GLN A 196 8.78 -3.85 17.56
N LYS A 197 7.92 -3.01 18.16
CA LYS A 197 6.99 -3.46 19.22
C LYS A 197 5.94 -4.46 18.71
N LEU A 198 5.50 -4.34 17.45
CA LEU A 198 4.61 -5.33 16.83
C LEU A 198 5.33 -6.67 16.62
N ARG A 199 6.59 -6.60 16.16
CA ARG A 199 7.45 -7.77 15.99
C ARG A 199 7.73 -8.49 17.31
N ASP A 200 8.02 -7.75 18.37
CA ASP A 200 8.24 -8.29 19.72
C ASP A 200 6.99 -8.97 20.29
N LYS A 201 5.80 -8.63 19.76
CA LYS A 201 4.51 -9.28 20.08
C LYS A 201 4.17 -10.47 19.17
N GLY A 202 5.05 -10.83 18.24
CA GLY A 202 4.92 -12.01 17.39
C GLY A 202 4.48 -11.74 15.95
N ASP A 203 4.45 -10.48 15.49
CA ASP A 203 4.21 -10.17 14.08
C ASP A 203 5.50 -10.38 13.27
N GLU A 204 5.63 -11.53 12.60
CA GLU A 204 6.83 -11.89 11.83
C GLU A 204 7.02 -11.03 10.57
N GLU A 205 5.94 -10.41 10.05
CA GLU A 205 5.94 -9.55 8.87
C GLU A 205 6.30 -8.09 9.19
N ALA A 206 6.25 -7.69 10.47
CA ALA A 206 6.58 -6.34 10.90
C ALA A 206 8.06 -5.99 10.63
N GLN A 207 8.30 -4.74 10.21
CA GLN A 207 9.63 -4.28 9.85
C GLN A 207 10.57 -4.24 11.07
N ARG A 208 11.84 -4.61 10.85
CA ARG A 208 12.89 -4.44 11.86
C ARG A 208 13.35 -2.99 11.89
N LEU A 209 13.73 -2.50 13.08
CA LEU A 209 14.38 -1.21 13.21
C LEU A 209 15.73 -1.22 12.48
N ASP A 210 15.85 -0.40 11.44
CA ASP A 210 17.11 -0.16 10.73
C ASP A 210 17.73 1.16 11.18
N VAL A 211 18.71 1.07 12.07
CA VAL A 211 19.38 2.24 12.67
C VAL A 211 20.27 2.95 11.64
N ASP A 212 20.85 2.21 10.70
CA ASP A 212 21.74 2.77 9.68
C ASP A 212 20.93 3.55 8.64
N TYR A 213 19.77 3.03 8.23
CA TYR A 213 18.82 3.77 7.37
C TYR A 213 18.37 5.09 8.00
N ILE A 214 18.03 5.09 9.31
CA ILE A 214 17.68 6.32 10.03
C ILE A 214 18.86 7.30 10.03
N ARG A 215 20.08 6.79 10.24
CA ARG A 215 21.29 7.62 10.27
C ARG A 215 21.56 8.26 8.90
N GLU A 216 21.37 7.53 7.81
CA GLU A 216 21.49 8.08 6.46
C GLU A 216 20.42 9.14 6.17
N ALA A 217 19.17 8.89 6.58
CA ALA A 217 18.08 9.87 6.47
C ALA A 217 18.35 11.15 7.28
N GLN A 218 19.06 11.07 8.41
CA GLN A 218 19.51 12.24 9.20
C GLN A 218 20.63 13.04 8.52
N LEU A 219 21.48 12.40 7.72
CA LEU A 219 22.58 13.04 7.01
C LEU A 219 22.13 13.73 5.72
N PHE A 220 21.04 13.25 5.11
CA PHE A 220 20.53 13.77 3.83
C PHE A 220 20.20 15.29 3.81
N PRO A 221 19.59 15.88 4.87
CA PRO A 221 19.39 17.33 4.94
C PRO A 221 20.69 18.15 5.01
N LEU A 222 21.77 17.57 5.56
CA LEU A 222 23.07 18.23 5.75
C LEU A 222 23.90 18.26 4.45
N LEU A 223 23.54 17.47 3.45
CA LEU A 223 24.18 17.42 2.13
C LEU A 223 23.53 18.36 1.11
N ARG A 224 22.51 19.14 1.50
CA ARG A 224 21.99 20.20 0.63
C ARG A 224 23.11 21.23 0.41
N PRO A 225 23.55 21.50 -0.84
CA PRO A 225 24.46 22.60 -1.08
C PRO A 225 23.78 23.86 -0.55
N SER A 226 24.48 24.61 0.32
CA SER A 226 24.02 25.90 0.81
C SER A 226 23.51 26.69 -0.38
N ARG A 227 22.23 27.07 -0.38
CA ARG A 227 21.77 28.14 -1.27
C ARG A 227 22.60 29.35 -0.90
N ARG A 228 23.64 29.64 -1.69
CA ARG A 228 24.26 30.95 -1.68
C ARG A 228 23.21 31.88 -2.30
N GLU A 229 22.83 32.88 -1.51
CA GLU A 229 22.08 34.05 -1.96
C GLU A 229 22.77 34.75 -3.13
#